data_AF-A0A6N9UG39-F1
#
_entry.id   AF-A0A6N9UG39-F1
#
_cell.length_a   1.000
_cell.length_b   1.000
_cell.length_c   1.000
_cell.angle_alpha   90.00
_cell.angle_beta   90.00
_cell.angle_gamma   90.00
#
_symmetry.space_group_name_H-M   'P 1'
#
loop_
_entity.id
_entity.type
_entity.pdbx_description
1 polymer ?
#
loop_
_entity_poly.entity_id
_entity_poly.type
_entity_poly.pdbx_seq_one_letter_code
_entity_poly.pdbx_strand_id
1 'polypeptide(L)'
;MALYASDMPNRRRNHGPEELCAWIVQGVERLGVDTLRAWARFYAGHRVLESARVMTAPVQARHEQRFPRANRLVWASQMSANLLWRFPPTAEATARDAIEVDGGCPCQGTGEITLWGPGISMMCPVHSRAQIAAFRRGYQAGA
;
A
#
# COMPACT_ATOMS: atom_id res chain seq x y z
N MET A 1 9.15 1.84 1.67
CA MET A 1 9.54 0.41 1.71
C MET A 1 11.04 0.19 1.79
N ALA A 2 11.87 0.93 1.05
CA ALA A 2 13.33 0.79 1.13
C ALA A 2 13.88 0.89 2.56
N LEU A 3 13.44 1.90 3.33
CA LEU A 3 13.80 2.06 4.75
C LEU A 3 13.42 0.84 5.61
N TYR A 4 12.31 0.15 5.31
CA TYR A 4 11.93 -1.08 6.02
C TYR A 4 12.92 -2.23 5.79
N ALA A 5 13.50 -2.33 4.59
CA ALA A 5 14.45 -3.38 4.22
C ALA A 5 15.93 -3.06 4.52
N SER A 6 16.22 -1.79 4.80
CA SER A 6 17.56 -1.30 5.14
C SER A 6 18.02 -1.75 6.53
N ASP A 7 19.16 -1.23 7.01
CA ASP A 7 19.63 -1.33 8.39
C ASP A 7 19.19 -0.16 9.27
N MET A 8 18.27 0.69 8.80
CA MET A 8 17.73 1.80 9.59
C MET A 8 17.38 1.32 11.01
N PRO A 9 17.88 1.96 12.08
CA PRO A 9 17.67 1.51 13.45
C PRO A 9 16.21 1.66 13.87
N ASN A 10 15.75 0.80 14.78
CA ASN A 10 14.37 0.83 15.30
C ASN A 10 14.15 1.87 16.42
N ARG A 11 15.05 2.86 16.58
CA ARG A 11 15.05 3.80 17.71
C ARG A 11 14.86 5.22 17.23
N ARG A 12 14.18 6.03 18.03
CA ARG A 12 13.93 7.44 17.76
C ARG A 12 15.24 8.24 17.91
N ARG A 13 15.83 8.63 16.78
CA ARG A 13 16.92 9.61 16.69
C ARG A 13 16.63 10.54 15.50
N ASN A 14 17.15 11.77 15.58
CA ASN A 14 17.15 12.67 14.42
C ASN A 14 18.23 12.19 13.45
N HIS A 15 17.80 11.74 12.28
CA HIS A 15 18.67 11.29 11.20
C HIS A 15 18.72 12.36 10.10
N GLY A 16 19.92 12.64 9.60
CA GLY A 16 20.12 13.59 8.51
C GLY A 16 19.60 13.03 7.18
N PRO A 17 19.34 13.89 6.18
CA PRO A 17 18.88 13.46 4.86
C PRO A 17 19.87 12.50 4.17
N GLU A 18 21.18 12.70 4.36
CA GLU A 18 22.21 11.83 3.79
C GLU A 18 22.15 10.40 4.33
N GLU A 19 21.97 10.26 5.65
CA GLU A 19 21.84 8.95 6.31
C GLU A 19 20.58 8.21 5.84
N LEU A 20 19.46 8.93 5.73
CA LEU A 20 18.22 8.40 5.19
C LEU A 20 18.37 7.95 3.72
N CYS A 21 19.04 8.74 2.89
CA CYS A 21 19.34 8.38 1.50
C CYS A 21 20.22 7.12 1.43
N ALA A 22 21.25 7.00 2.27
CA ALA A 22 22.09 5.82 2.32
C ALA A 22 21.28 4.55 2.64
N TRP A 23 20.36 4.61 3.60
CA TRP A 23 19.46 3.49 3.90
C TRP A 23 18.44 3.21 2.81
N ILE A 24 17.97 4.23 2.09
CA ILE A 24 17.10 4.03 0.93
C ILE A 24 17.86 3.25 -0.15
N VAL A 25 19.08 3.68 -0.51
CA VAL A 25 19.93 2.99 -1.48
C VAL A 25 20.17 1.54 -1.05
N GLN A 26 20.57 1.33 0.21
CA GLN A 26 20.79 0.00 0.77
C GLN A 26 19.52 -0.88 0.70
N GLY A 27 18.34 -0.32 1.01
CA GLY A 27 17.08 -1.03 0.90
C GLY A 27 16.70 -1.40 -0.53
N VAL A 28 17.02 -0.53 -1.50
CA VAL A 28 16.85 -0.77 -2.94
C VAL A 28 17.77 -1.88 -3.43
N GLU A 29 19.04 -1.86 -3.04
CA GLU A 29 20.01 -2.88 -3.41
C GLU A 29 19.63 -4.27 -2.88
N ARG A 30 19.07 -4.34 -1.67
CA ARG A 30 18.70 -5.61 -1.03
C ARG A 30 17.48 -6.30 -1.64
N LEU A 31 16.45 -5.53 -1.99
CA LEU A 31 15.19 -6.09 -2.47
C LEU A 31 15.00 -5.98 -3.98
N GLY A 32 15.71 -5.06 -4.62
CA GLY A 32 15.43 -4.64 -5.98
C GLY A 32 14.24 -3.69 -6.08
N VAL A 33 14.21 -2.90 -7.15
CA VAL A 33 13.20 -1.86 -7.40
C VAL A 33 11.80 -2.46 -7.57
N ASP A 34 11.67 -3.58 -8.28
CA ASP A 34 10.36 -4.16 -8.59
C ASP A 34 9.70 -4.75 -7.35
N THR A 35 10.46 -5.45 -6.51
CA THR A 35 9.98 -5.95 -5.22
C THR A 35 9.55 -4.80 -4.32
N LEU A 36 10.34 -3.73 -4.24
CA LEU A 36 9.99 -2.56 -3.44
C LEU A 36 8.71 -1.89 -3.92
N ARG A 37 8.53 -1.78 -5.24
CA ARG A 37 7.29 -1.26 -5.83
C ARG A 37 6.13 -2.15 -5.45
N ALA A 38 6.20 -3.45 -5.70
CA ALA A 38 5.14 -4.40 -5.34
C ALA A 38 4.77 -4.30 -3.85
N TRP A 39 5.77 -4.29 -2.96
CA TRP A 39 5.54 -4.15 -1.52
C TRP A 39 4.91 -2.81 -1.15
N ALA A 40 5.29 -1.72 -1.81
CA ALA A 40 4.68 -0.41 -1.59
C ALA A 40 3.20 -0.41 -1.98
N ARG A 41 2.85 -1.02 -3.12
CA ARG A 41 1.46 -1.14 -3.57
C ARG A 41 0.62 -1.97 -2.59
N PHE A 42 1.14 -3.10 -2.12
CA PHE A 42 0.45 -3.94 -1.13
C PHE A 42 0.29 -3.25 0.22
N TYR A 43 1.31 -2.51 0.67
CA TYR A 43 1.21 -1.72 1.90
C TYR A 43 0.17 -0.61 1.78
N ALA A 44 0.15 0.11 0.65
CA ALA A 44 -0.87 1.11 0.38
C ALA A 44 -2.28 0.51 0.34
N GLY A 45 -2.46 -0.65 -0.31
CA GLY A 45 -3.74 -1.35 -0.36
C GLY A 45 -4.23 -1.77 1.01
N HIS A 46 -3.34 -2.34 1.83
CA HIS A 46 -3.66 -2.67 3.22
C HIS A 46 -4.10 -1.44 4.02
N ARG A 47 -3.35 -0.33 3.94
CA ARG A 47 -3.69 0.93 4.64
C ARG A 47 -5.05 1.49 4.24
N VAL A 48 -5.38 1.45 2.95
CA VAL A 48 -6.67 1.91 2.45
C VAL A 48 -7.81 1.03 2.98
N LEU A 49 -7.67 -0.29 2.92
CA LEU A 49 -8.68 -1.23 3.43
C LEU A 49 -8.85 -1.12 4.95
N GLU A 50 -7.76 -0.94 5.69
CA GLU A 50 -7.76 -0.70 7.14
C GLU A 50 -8.55 0.57 7.48
N SER A 51 -8.25 1.68 6.80
CA SER A 51 -8.94 2.96 7.02
C SER A 51 -10.44 2.89 6.71
N ALA A 52 -10.82 2.11 5.71
CA ALA A 52 -12.21 1.90 5.31
C ALA A 52 -12.91 0.80 6.13
N ARG A 53 -12.21 0.15 7.07
CA ARG A 53 -12.74 -0.94 7.93
C ARG A 53 -13.32 -2.12 7.14
N VAL A 54 -12.73 -2.43 6.00
CA VAL A 54 -13.13 -3.54 5.10
C VAL A 54 -11.99 -4.55 4.90
N MET A 55 -11.07 -4.63 5.87
CA MET A 55 -9.98 -5.59 5.88
C MET A 55 -10.51 -7.02 5.98
N THR A 56 -10.01 -7.92 5.13
CA THR A 56 -10.31 -9.36 5.22
C THR A 56 -9.17 -10.11 5.88
N ALA A 57 -9.47 -11.26 6.50
CA ALA A 57 -8.45 -12.09 7.16
C ALA A 57 -7.32 -12.55 6.21
N PRO A 58 -7.58 -12.97 4.96
CA PRO A 58 -6.50 -13.30 4.02
C PRO A 58 -5.56 -12.14 3.73
N VAL A 59 -6.09 -10.91 3.57
CA VAL A 59 -5.28 -9.72 3.32
C VAL A 59 -4.43 -9.37 4.54
N GLN A 60 -5.00 -9.46 5.74
CA GLN A 60 -4.26 -9.23 7.00
C GLN A 60 -3.13 -10.25 7.17
N ALA A 61 -3.40 -11.54 6.96
CA ALA A 61 -2.40 -12.60 7.08
C ALA A 61 -1.23 -12.40 6.09
N ARG A 62 -1.53 -12.01 4.84
CA ARG A 62 -0.50 -11.68 3.84
C ARG A 62 0.32 -10.45 4.21
N HIS A 63 -0.32 -9.44 4.80
CA HIS A 63 0.39 -8.26 5.31
C HIS A 63 1.38 -8.65 6.42
N GLU A 64 0.95 -9.42 7.40
CA GLU A 64 1.79 -9.87 8.52
C GLU A 64 2.93 -10.78 8.05
N GLN A 65 2.66 -11.66 7.08
CA GLN A 65 3.69 -12.50 6.46
C GLN A 65 4.79 -11.65 5.78
N ARG A 66 4.40 -10.61 5.05
CA ARG A 66 5.34 -9.72 4.34
C ARG A 66 6.06 -8.76 5.29
N PHE A 67 5.36 -8.30 6.32
CA PHE A 67 5.85 -7.30 7.26
C PHE A 67 5.85 -7.81 8.71
N PRO A 68 6.65 -8.85 9.02
CA PRO A 68 6.63 -9.48 10.35
C PRO A 68 7.11 -8.56 11.48
N ARG A 69 7.73 -7.41 11.16
CA ARG A 69 8.23 -6.43 12.14
C ARG A 69 7.37 -5.17 12.10
N ALA A 70 6.16 -5.22 12.67
CA ALA A 70 5.20 -4.10 12.64
C ALA A 70 5.79 -2.76 13.11
N ASN A 71 6.54 -2.74 14.23
CA ASN A 71 7.19 -1.52 14.73
C ASN A 71 8.17 -0.93 13.71
N ARG A 72 8.92 -1.78 13.00
CA ARG A 72 9.85 -1.33 11.95
C ARG A 72 9.11 -0.72 10.77
N LEU A 73 7.96 -1.30 10.40
CA LEU A 73 7.11 -0.77 9.34
C LEU A 73 6.55 0.61 9.69
N VAL A 74 6.08 0.79 10.93
CA VAL A 74 5.61 2.08 11.44
C VAL A 74 6.73 3.13 11.37
N TRP A 75 7.93 2.79 11.86
CA TRP A 75 9.07 3.71 11.80
C TRP A 75 9.49 4.05 10.38
N ALA A 76 9.59 3.05 9.50
CA ALA A 76 9.93 3.28 8.10
C ALA A 76 8.90 4.18 7.40
N SER A 77 7.62 4.01 7.74
CA SER A 77 6.52 4.83 7.23
C SER A 77 6.65 6.29 7.71
N GLN A 78 6.87 6.50 9.01
CA GLN A 78 7.07 7.85 9.57
C GLN A 78 8.27 8.57 8.96
N MET A 79 9.42 7.89 8.83
CA MET A 79 10.61 8.48 8.22
C MET A 79 10.41 8.78 6.73
N SER A 80 9.71 7.91 6.01
CA SER A 80 9.33 8.16 4.62
C SER A 80 8.41 9.38 4.49
N ALA A 81 7.43 9.53 5.39
CA ALA A 81 6.51 10.67 5.38
C ALA A 81 7.26 12.00 5.63
N ASN A 82 8.22 12.02 6.55
CA ASN A 82 9.06 13.21 6.79
C ASN A 82 9.89 13.59 5.56
N LEU A 83 10.44 12.60 4.84
CA LEU A 83 11.16 12.83 3.60
C LEU A 83 10.25 13.37 2.50
N LEU A 84 9.05 12.80 2.31
CA LEU A 84 8.11 13.26 1.30
C LEU A 84 7.53 14.65 1.63
N TRP A 85 7.41 14.99 2.91
CA TRP A 85 7.06 16.36 3.31
C TRP A 85 8.16 17.36 2.94
N ARG A 86 9.44 16.98 3.12
CA ARG A 86 10.59 17.83 2.79
C ARG A 86 10.88 17.89 1.28
N PHE A 87 10.66 16.78 0.58
CA PHE A 87 10.92 16.56 -0.83
C PHE A 87 9.68 15.93 -1.48
N PRO A 88 8.66 16.76 -1.79
CA PRO A 88 7.40 16.25 -2.31
C PRO A 88 7.59 15.56 -3.68
N PRO A 89 6.86 14.45 -3.93
CA PRO A 89 6.90 13.79 -5.22
C PRO A 89 6.31 14.70 -6.30
N THR A 90 6.79 14.54 -7.54
CA THR A 90 6.18 15.24 -8.68
C THR A 90 4.78 14.69 -8.97
N ALA A 91 3.95 15.46 -9.69
CA ALA A 91 2.61 15.02 -10.08
C ALA A 91 2.65 13.70 -10.88
N GLU A 92 3.66 13.53 -11.73
CA GLU A 92 3.86 12.33 -12.53
C GLU A 92 4.29 11.12 -11.69
N ALA A 93 5.03 11.36 -10.59
CA ALA A 93 5.36 10.30 -9.64
C ALA A 93 4.09 9.84 -8.90
N THR A 94 3.26 10.77 -8.45
CA THR A 94 1.98 10.48 -7.78
C THR A 94 0.99 9.76 -8.70
N ALA A 95 0.91 10.17 -9.98
CA ALA A 95 -0.02 9.56 -10.95
C ALA A 95 0.30 8.10 -11.29
N ARG A 96 1.54 7.65 -11.07
CA ARG A 96 1.98 6.26 -11.29
C ARG A 96 1.72 5.33 -10.10
N ASP A 97 1.23 5.88 -8.99
CA ASP A 97 1.05 5.12 -7.75
C ASP A 97 -0.20 4.24 -7.88
N ALA A 98 0.02 2.97 -8.21
CA ALA A 98 -1.04 1.97 -8.29
C ALA A 98 -1.19 1.28 -6.93
N ILE A 99 -2.43 1.08 -6.50
CA ILE A 99 -2.73 0.35 -5.27
C ILE A 99 -3.09 -1.08 -5.63
N GLU A 100 -2.51 -2.03 -4.92
CA GLU A 100 -2.79 -3.47 -5.11
C GLU A 100 -3.08 -4.12 -3.76
N VAL A 101 -3.85 -5.21 -3.79
CA VAL A 101 -4.21 -5.98 -2.59
C VAL A 101 -3.62 -7.37 -2.70
N ASP A 102 -2.78 -7.73 -1.74
CA ASP A 102 -2.32 -9.10 -1.58
C ASP A 102 -3.30 -9.88 -0.69
N GLY A 103 -3.68 -11.09 -1.10
CA GLY A 103 -4.73 -11.88 -0.45
C GLY A 103 -6.13 -11.73 -1.07
N GLY A 104 -6.23 -11.05 -2.22
CA GLY A 104 -7.47 -10.86 -2.96
C GLY A 104 -8.24 -9.63 -2.52
N CYS A 105 -8.70 -8.83 -3.48
CA CYS A 105 -9.45 -7.62 -3.20
C CYS A 105 -10.84 -7.96 -2.63
N PRO A 106 -11.31 -7.31 -1.54
CA PRO A 106 -12.61 -7.63 -0.94
C PRO A 106 -13.80 -7.43 -1.89
N CYS A 107 -13.65 -6.61 -2.95
CA CYS A 107 -14.70 -6.43 -3.95
C CYS A 107 -14.83 -7.60 -4.94
N GLN A 108 -13.89 -8.55 -4.95
CA GLN A 108 -13.89 -9.71 -5.85
C GLN A 108 -14.05 -9.33 -7.33
N GLY A 109 -13.49 -8.20 -7.74
CA GLY A 109 -13.57 -7.70 -9.13
C GLY A 109 -14.88 -7.00 -9.51
N THR A 110 -15.84 -6.85 -8.59
CA THR A 110 -17.10 -6.12 -8.85
C THR A 110 -16.95 -4.59 -8.74
N GLY A 111 -15.90 -4.13 -8.05
CA GLY A 111 -15.71 -2.73 -7.69
C GLY A 111 -16.63 -2.23 -6.56
N GLU A 112 -17.46 -3.09 -5.98
CA GLU A 112 -18.26 -2.81 -4.78
C GLU A 112 -17.97 -3.83 -3.67
N ILE A 113 -18.15 -3.40 -2.43
CA ILE A 113 -18.02 -4.25 -1.25
C ILE A 113 -19.38 -4.24 -0.55
N THR A 114 -20.01 -5.41 -0.41
CA THR A 114 -21.21 -5.57 0.41
C THR A 114 -20.84 -5.45 1.88
N LEU A 115 -21.56 -4.60 2.59
CA LEU A 115 -21.37 -4.30 4.00
C LEU A 115 -22.37 -5.14 4.83
N TRP A 116 -22.99 -4.55 5.84
CA TRP A 116 -23.64 -5.23 6.97
C TRP A 116 -25.02 -5.78 6.60
N GLY A 117 -25.08 -6.65 5.59
CA GLY A 117 -26.31 -7.25 5.05
C GLY A 117 -26.66 -6.80 3.64
N PRO A 118 -27.75 -7.35 3.06
CA PRO A 118 -28.17 -7.05 1.70
C PRO A 118 -28.52 -5.58 1.49
N GLY A 119 -28.09 -5.00 0.37
CA GLY A 119 -28.47 -3.64 -0.03
C GLY A 119 -27.60 -2.51 0.54
N ILE A 120 -26.69 -2.80 1.48
CA ILE A 120 -25.68 -1.83 1.93
C ILE A 120 -24.36 -2.18 1.26
N SER A 121 -23.93 -1.38 0.29
CA SER A 121 -22.62 -1.53 -0.35
C SER A 121 -21.85 -0.22 -0.35
N MET A 122 -20.55 -0.31 -0.54
CA MET A 122 -19.70 0.84 -0.82
C MET A 122 -18.82 0.56 -2.03
N MET A 123 -18.40 1.63 -2.72
CA MET A 123 -17.38 1.52 -3.75
C MET A 123 -16.07 1.02 -3.13
N CYS A 124 -15.40 0.11 -3.82
CA CYS A 124 -14.12 -0.41 -3.37
C CYS A 124 -13.08 0.73 -3.31
N PRO A 125 -12.50 1.03 -2.14
CA PRO A 125 -11.61 2.18 -1.99
C PRO A 125 -10.23 1.99 -2.66
N VAL A 126 -9.93 0.76 -3.09
CA VAL A 126 -8.69 0.40 -3.80
C VAL A 126 -8.73 0.82 -5.28
N HIS A 127 -9.92 0.94 -5.85
CA HIS A 127 -10.10 1.17 -7.29
C HIS A 127 -10.62 2.58 -7.57
N SER A 128 -10.07 3.21 -8.61
CA SER A 128 -10.61 4.49 -9.11
C SER A 128 -12.02 4.30 -9.67
N ARG A 129 -12.80 5.38 -9.73
CA ARG A 129 -14.17 5.34 -10.32
C ARG A 129 -14.16 4.85 -11.77
N ALA A 130 -13.13 5.19 -12.53
CA ALA A 130 -12.96 4.72 -13.90
C ALA A 130 -12.73 3.19 -13.96
N GLN A 131 -11.91 2.64 -13.07
CA GLN A 131 -11.71 1.19 -12.95
C GLN A 131 -12.99 0.48 -12.52
N ILE A 132 -13.72 1.02 -11.54
CA ILE A 132 -15.01 0.47 -11.10
C ILE A 132 -16.03 0.46 -12.24
N ALA A 133 -16.14 1.54 -13.01
CA ALA A 133 -17.01 1.59 -14.18
C ALA A 133 -16.61 0.56 -15.25
N ALA A 134 -15.32 0.33 -15.45
CA ALA A 134 -14.84 -0.71 -16.35
C ALA A 134 -15.22 -2.12 -15.88
N PHE A 135 -15.07 -2.43 -14.60
CA PHE A 135 -15.49 -3.72 -14.03
C PHE A 135 -16.98 -4.00 -14.24
N ARG A 136 -17.84 -2.99 -14.02
CA ARG A 136 -19.29 -3.11 -14.20
C ARG A 136 -19.67 -3.39 -15.65
N ARG A 137 -19.04 -2.72 -16.61
CA ARG A 137 -19.28 -2.96 -18.04
C ARG A 137 -18.87 -4.37 -18.46
N GLY A 138 -17.75 -4.88 -17.95
CA GLY A 138 -17.31 -6.25 -18.21
C GLY A 138 -18.24 -7.30 -17.61
N TYR A 139 -18.75 -7.07 -16.40
CA TYR A 139 -19.70 -7.97 -15.73
C TYR A 139 -21.05 -8.04 -16.45
N GLN A 140 -21.59 -6.90 -16.90
CA GLN A 140 -22.87 -6.83 -17.63
C GLN A 140 -22.81 -7.41 -19.04
N ALA A 141 -21.63 -7.52 -19.64
CA ALA A 141 -21.45 -8.14 -20.97
C ALA A 141 -21.28 -9.66 -20.92
N GLY A 142 -21.11 -10.24 -19.73
CA GLY A 142 -20.91 -11.68 -19.52
C GLY A 142 -22.03 -12.39 -18.74
N ALA A 143 -23.14 -11.70 -18.47
CA ALA A 143 -24.36 -12.22 -17.86
C ALA A 143 -25.49 -12.24 -18.90
#